data_AF-A0A399FWS0-F1
#
_entry.id   AF-A0A399FWS0-F1
#
_cell.length_a   1.000
_cell.length_b   1.000
_cell.length_c   1.000
_cell.angle_alpha   90.00
_cell.angle_beta   90.00
_cell.angle_gamma   90.00
#
_symmetry.space_group_name_H-M   'P 1'
#
loop_
_entity.id
_entity.type
_entity.pdbx_description
1 polymer ?
#
loop_
_entity_poly.entity_id
_entity_poly.type
_entity_poly.pdbx_seq_one_letter_code
_entity_poly.pdbx_strand_id
1 'polypeptide(L)'
;MSYPVDDTEQLIEAVEKELPPSTRSRLIAKLRMGVHIDDAARELGVSPQRVFSAARVLGAFGAQLDATLTAERDPGLPHGTVTGYNKRCRCPDCRAALQRRI
;
A
#
# COMPACT_ATOMS: atom_id res chain seq x y z
N MET A 1 -33.91 0.14 12.98
CA MET A 1 -32.68 0.96 13.14
C MET A 1 -31.58 0.27 12.34
N SER A 2 -31.26 0.81 11.16
CA SER A 2 -30.30 0.24 10.22
C SER A 2 -29.10 1.18 10.16
N TYR A 3 -28.10 0.93 11.01
CA TYR A 3 -26.86 1.72 11.04
C TYR A 3 -25.65 0.77 11.08
N PRO A 4 -25.20 0.31 9.90
CA PRO A 4 -23.77 0.04 9.72
C PRO A 4 -23.17 0.58 8.40
N VAL A 5 -23.99 1.13 7.49
CA VAL A 5 -23.55 1.51 6.13
C VAL A 5 -22.93 2.92 6.11
N ASP A 6 -23.53 3.87 6.84
CA ASP A 6 -23.07 5.27 6.93
C ASP A 6 -21.61 5.41 7.39
N ASP A 7 -21.20 4.66 8.43
CA ASP A 7 -19.83 4.74 8.96
C ASP A 7 -18.78 4.26 7.94
N THR A 8 -19.16 3.26 7.12
CA THR A 8 -18.26 2.70 6.10
C THR A 8 -18.13 3.64 4.92
N GLU A 9 -19.24 4.23 4.46
CA GLU A 9 -19.25 5.21 3.36
C GLU A 9 -18.49 6.48 3.74
N GLN A 10 -18.70 7.00 4.96
CA GLN A 10 -17.96 8.16 5.48
C GLN A 10 -16.47 7.88 5.59
N LEU A 11 -16.08 6.66 6.01
CA LEU A 11 -14.67 6.25 6.06
C LEU A 11 -14.06 6.20 4.66
N ILE A 12 -14.77 5.64 3.68
CA ILE A 12 -14.32 5.59 2.28
C ILE A 12 -14.12 7.02 1.77
N GLU A 13 -15.11 7.90 1.93
CA GLU A 13 -15.03 9.29 1.46
C GLU A 13 -13.85 10.06 2.08
N ALA A 14 -13.63 9.90 3.40
CA ALA A 14 -12.51 10.50 4.09
C ALA A 14 -11.16 10.02 3.51
N VAL A 15 -11.01 8.71 3.31
CA VAL A 15 -9.79 8.13 2.72
C VAL A 15 -9.60 8.60 1.27
N GLU A 16 -10.66 8.73 0.48
CA GLU A 16 -10.57 9.23 -0.89
C GLU A 16 -10.14 10.70 -0.96
N LYS A 17 -10.55 11.53 -0.01
CA LYS A 17 -10.08 12.92 0.12
C LYS A 17 -8.60 12.98 0.46
N GLU A 18 -8.13 12.09 1.34
CA GLU A 18 -6.73 12.02 1.75
C GLU A 18 -5.82 11.41 0.68
N LEU A 19 -6.32 10.45 -0.08
CA LEU A 19 -5.60 9.79 -1.16
C LEU A 19 -6.42 9.80 -2.48
N PRO A 20 -6.47 10.95 -3.16
CA PRO A 20 -7.24 11.12 -4.38
C PRO A 20 -6.85 10.12 -5.48
N PRO A 21 -7.76 9.82 -6.43
CA PRO A 21 -7.48 8.92 -7.56
C PRO A 21 -6.20 9.27 -8.31
N SER A 22 -5.93 10.56 -8.54
CA SER A 22 -4.72 11.03 -9.23
C SER A 22 -3.43 10.68 -8.46
N THR A 23 -3.45 10.82 -7.13
CA THR A 23 -2.32 10.44 -6.26
C THR A 23 -2.12 8.92 -6.28
N ARG A 24 -3.19 8.14 -6.19
CA ARG A 24 -3.15 6.66 -6.30
C ARG A 24 -2.54 6.22 -7.63
N SER A 25 -3.02 6.76 -8.75
CA SER A 25 -2.51 6.41 -10.09
C SER A 25 -1.04 6.80 -10.27
N ARG A 26 -0.64 8.00 -9.80
CA ARG A 26 0.77 8.43 -9.85
C ARG A 26 1.67 7.55 -8.99
N LEU A 27 1.21 7.13 -7.83
CA LEU A 27 1.95 6.20 -6.97
C LEU A 27 2.21 4.89 -7.72
N ILE A 28 1.17 4.25 -8.27
CA ILE A 28 1.32 2.99 -9.03
C ILE A 28 2.26 3.18 -10.23
N ALA A 29 2.16 4.29 -10.95
CA ALA A 29 3.04 4.57 -12.09
C ALA A 29 4.52 4.66 -11.64
N LYS A 30 4.82 5.33 -10.53
CA LYS A 30 6.18 5.39 -9.97
C LYS A 30 6.69 4.02 -9.56
N LEU A 31 5.86 3.18 -8.92
CA LEU A 31 6.26 1.82 -8.54
C LEU A 31 6.65 0.99 -9.77
N ARG A 32 5.87 1.06 -10.86
CA ARG A 32 6.16 0.39 -12.14
C ARG A 32 7.42 0.91 -12.84
N MET A 33 7.91 2.08 -12.46
CA MET A 33 9.20 2.62 -12.92
C MET A 33 10.36 2.18 -12.02
N GLY A 34 10.11 1.27 -11.07
CA GLY A 34 11.10 0.78 -10.11
C GLY A 34 11.33 1.71 -8.91
N VAL A 35 10.54 2.77 -8.76
CA VAL A 35 10.65 3.66 -7.59
C VAL A 35 10.13 2.92 -6.36
N HIS A 36 10.90 2.93 -5.27
CA HIS A 36 10.48 2.31 -4.02
C HIS A 36 9.27 3.04 -3.40
N ILE A 37 8.36 2.30 -2.77
CA ILE A 37 7.11 2.85 -2.23
C ILE A 37 7.31 3.98 -1.23
N ASP A 38 8.33 3.92 -0.37
CA ASP A 38 8.60 4.99 0.59
C ASP A 38 8.96 6.30 -0.12
N ASP A 39 9.73 6.19 -1.20
CA ASP A 39 10.25 7.33 -1.94
C ASP A 39 9.13 7.91 -2.81
N ALA A 40 8.37 7.04 -3.50
CA ALA A 40 7.20 7.43 -4.29
C ALA A 40 6.11 8.09 -3.43
N ALA A 41 5.84 7.56 -2.23
CA ALA A 41 4.87 8.15 -1.29
C ALA A 41 5.34 9.53 -0.82
N ARG A 42 6.62 9.65 -0.40
CA ARG A 42 7.21 10.92 0.05
C ARG A 42 7.17 11.99 -1.04
N GLU A 43 7.52 11.65 -2.27
CA GLU A 43 7.45 12.57 -3.42
C GLU A 43 6.03 13.05 -3.72
N LEU A 44 5.02 12.25 -3.40
CA LEU A 44 3.60 12.60 -3.56
C LEU A 44 3.01 13.27 -2.32
N GLY A 45 3.83 13.58 -1.30
CA GLY A 45 3.40 14.25 -0.08
C GLY A 45 2.58 13.37 0.87
N VAL A 46 2.64 12.04 0.73
CA VAL A 46 1.90 11.10 1.58
C VAL A 46 2.86 10.16 2.33
N SER A 47 2.47 9.69 3.50
CA SER A 47 3.27 8.70 4.23
C SER A 47 3.01 7.28 3.71
N PRO A 48 3.99 6.36 3.74
CA PRO A 48 3.76 4.97 3.36
C PRO A 48 2.68 4.29 4.21
N GLN A 49 2.60 4.66 5.50
CA GLN A 49 1.55 4.20 6.41
C GLN A 49 0.17 4.61 5.89
N ARG A 50 -0.01 5.87 5.47
CA ARG A 50 -1.28 6.37 4.89
C ARG A 50 -1.65 5.60 3.62
N VAL A 51 -0.68 5.32 2.76
CA VAL A 51 -0.89 4.49 1.55
C VAL A 51 -1.43 3.11 1.91
N PHE A 52 -0.80 2.41 2.85
CA PHE A 52 -1.24 1.07 3.24
C PHE A 52 -2.55 1.06 4.03
N SER A 53 -2.83 2.09 4.84
CA SER A 53 -4.14 2.26 5.48
C SER A 53 -5.23 2.47 4.44
N ALA A 54 -4.99 3.35 3.47
CA ALA A 54 -5.92 3.58 2.36
C ALA A 54 -6.15 2.32 1.51
N ALA A 55 -5.10 1.51 1.29
CA ALA A 55 -5.20 0.24 0.57
C ALA A 55 -6.15 -0.78 1.25
N ARG A 56 -6.30 -0.72 2.57
CA ARG A 56 -7.22 -1.61 3.32
C ARG A 56 -8.69 -1.18 3.16
N VAL A 57 -8.94 0.13 3.04
CA VAL A 57 -10.28 0.70 2.89
C VAL A 57 -10.72 0.69 1.43
N LEU A 58 -9.82 1.08 0.52
CA LEU A 58 -10.06 1.18 -0.91
C LEU A 58 -9.66 -0.12 -1.61
N GLY A 59 -10.51 -1.14 -1.56
CA GLY A 59 -10.19 -2.50 -2.01
C GLY A 59 -9.60 -2.61 -3.43
N ALA A 60 -10.15 -1.89 -4.41
CA ALA A 60 -9.62 -1.88 -5.78
C ALA A 60 -8.20 -1.32 -5.86
N PHE A 61 -7.92 -0.25 -5.12
CA PHE A 61 -6.58 0.33 -5.02
C PHE A 61 -5.62 -0.62 -4.30
N GLY A 62 -6.06 -1.25 -3.21
CA GLY A 62 -5.26 -2.23 -2.47
C GLY A 62 -4.83 -3.41 -3.34
N ALA A 63 -5.75 -4.00 -4.10
CA ALA A 63 -5.45 -5.08 -5.03
C ALA A 63 -4.43 -4.65 -6.09
N GLN A 64 -4.58 -3.44 -6.66
CA GLN A 64 -3.64 -2.92 -7.65
C GLN A 64 -2.25 -2.64 -7.05
N LEU A 65 -2.18 -2.11 -5.83
CA LEU A 65 -0.94 -1.86 -5.11
C LEU A 65 -0.20 -3.18 -4.86
N ASP A 66 -0.90 -4.19 -4.35
CA ASP A 66 -0.33 -5.49 -4.02
C ASP A 66 0.17 -6.23 -5.25
N ALA A 67 -0.58 -6.21 -6.35
CA ALA A 67 -0.14 -6.74 -7.62
C ALA A 67 1.14 -6.04 -8.12
N THR A 68 1.18 -4.71 -8.02
CA THR A 68 2.35 -3.93 -8.47
C THR A 68 3.58 -4.22 -7.62
N LEU A 69 3.46 -4.22 -6.29
CA LEU A 69 4.58 -4.54 -5.39
C LEU A 69 5.06 -5.99 -5.53
N THR A 70 4.18 -6.91 -5.93
CA THR A 70 4.54 -8.30 -6.20
C THR A 70 5.25 -8.45 -7.54
N ALA A 71 4.84 -7.69 -8.56
CA ALA A 71 5.48 -7.72 -9.89
C ALA A 71 6.91 -7.16 -9.85
N GLU A 72 7.13 -6.07 -9.10
CA GLU A 72 8.42 -5.40 -8.99
C GLU A 72 9.35 -6.01 -7.93
N ARG A 73 8.97 -7.16 -7.35
CA ARG A 73 9.75 -7.79 -6.28
C ARG A 73 11.02 -8.47 -6.83
N ASP A 74 12.08 -8.43 -6.05
CA ASP A 74 13.25 -9.28 -6.28
C ASP A 74 12.96 -10.71 -5.78
N PRO A 75 12.95 -11.73 -6.66
CA PRO A 75 12.67 -13.12 -6.29
C PRO A 75 13.78 -13.77 -5.46
N GLY A 76 14.99 -13.20 -5.44
CA GLY A 76 16.12 -13.70 -4.65
C GLY A 76 16.09 -13.27 -3.19
N LEU A 77 15.19 -12.36 -2.79
CA LEU A 77 15.14 -11.84 -1.43
C LEU A 77 14.22 -12.68 -0.52
N PRO A 78 14.72 -13.15 0.63
CA PRO A 78 13.88 -13.86 1.60
C PRO A 78 12.85 -12.92 2.23
N HIS A 79 11.57 -13.23 2.02
CA HIS A 79 10.45 -12.40 2.48
C HIS A 79 10.30 -12.41 4.00
N GLY A 80 9.90 -11.28 4.57
CA GLY A 80 9.60 -11.19 6.00
C GLY A 80 10.80 -11.28 6.94
N THR A 81 12.01 -11.26 6.39
CA THR A 81 13.27 -11.28 7.14
C THR A 81 13.83 -9.87 7.25
N VAL A 82 14.65 -9.62 8.27
CA VAL A 82 15.38 -8.34 8.42
C VAL A 82 16.16 -7.99 7.14
N THR A 83 16.75 -8.98 6.48
CA THR A 83 17.44 -8.83 5.20
C THR A 83 16.51 -8.30 4.10
N GLY A 84 15.34 -8.91 3.91
CA GLY A 84 14.34 -8.45 2.96
C GLY A 84 13.82 -7.03 3.29
N TYR A 85 13.68 -6.72 4.58
CA TYR A 85 13.29 -5.39 5.05
C TYR A 85 14.36 -4.33 4.75
N ASN A 86 15.64 -4.64 4.97
CA ASN A 86 16.79 -3.77 4.69
C ASN A 86 16.97 -3.55 3.19
N LYS A 87 16.62 -4.55 2.37
CA LYS A 87 16.54 -4.42 0.91
C LYS A 87 15.25 -3.74 0.43
N ARG A 88 14.47 -3.20 1.37
CA ARG A 88 13.26 -2.41 1.11
C ARG A 88 12.18 -3.18 0.35
N CYS A 89 12.09 -4.50 0.51
CA CYS A 89 10.94 -5.22 0.00
C CYS A 89 9.71 -4.94 0.89
N ARG A 90 8.58 -4.58 0.27
CA ARG A 90 7.31 -4.23 0.95
C ARG A 90 6.10 -4.96 0.35
N CYS A 91 6.34 -6.05 -0.39
CA CYS A 91 5.30 -6.87 -1.00
C CYS A 91 4.35 -7.48 0.06
N PRO A 92 3.17 -7.99 -0.35
CA PRO A 92 2.19 -8.60 0.54
C PRO A 92 2.81 -9.70 1.44
N ASP A 93 3.66 -10.56 0.87
CA ASP A 93 4.32 -11.66 1.61
C ASP A 93 5.22 -11.13 2.75
N CYS A 94 6.01 -10.08 2.47
CA CYS A 94 6.82 -9.43 3.49
C CYS A 94 5.97 -8.86 4.62
N ARG A 95 4.86 -8.19 4.28
CA ARG A 95 3.94 -7.60 5.28
C ARG A 95 3.22 -8.67 6.10
N ALA A 96 2.78 -9.76 5.46
CA ALA A 96 2.13 -10.88 6.15
C ALA A 96 3.06 -11.58 7.15
N ALA A 97 4.35 -11.72 6.79
CA ALA A 97 5.33 -12.32 7.69
C ALA A 97 5.61 -11.48 8.94
N LEU A 98 5.41 -10.15 8.90
CA LEU A 98 5.49 -9.29 10.10
C LEU A 98 4.32 -9.54 11.05
N GLN A 99 3.11 -9.65 10.50
CA GLN A 99 1.88 -9.86 11.28
C GLN A 99 1.87 -11.20 12.01
N ARG A 100 2.57 -12.21 11.51
CA ARG A 100 2.72 -13.53 12.16
C ARG A 100 3.66 -13.54 13.37
N ARG A 101 4.43 -12.45 13.60
CA ARG A 101 5.41 -12.35 14.69
C ARG A 101 4.92 -11.51 15.87
N ILE A 102 3.73 -10.92 15.76
CA ILE A 102 3.04 -10.18 16.82
C ILE A 102 1.93 -11.08 17.34
#